data_AF-A0AA37WWW7-F1
#
_entry.id   AF-A0AA37WWW7-F1
#
_cell.length_a   1.000
_cell.length_b   1.000
_cell.length_c   1.000
_cell.angle_alpha   90.00
_cell.angle_beta   90.00
_cell.angle_gamma   90.00
#
_symmetry.space_group_name_H-M   'P 1'
#
loop_
_entity.id
_entity.type
_entity.pdbx_description
1 polymer ?
#
loop_
_entity_poly.entity_id
_entity_poly.type
_entity_poly.pdbx_seq_one_letter_code
_entity_poly.pdbx_strand_id
1 'polypeptide(L)'
;MHLLPPIDHADPAHLLLSGTGLTHLGSAEGRDKMHRAAAADPAPTDSMRMFRMGVEGGKPAPGETGVQPEWFYKGDGSCLVASGEPLVSPAFALDGGEEPEIAGIYLIAADGTPVRLGFALANEFSDHVTERGNYLWLAHSKLRPAALGPELWLGALPPDVRGVSRILRGGTVLWEKPFLSGEANMSHTIANLERHHFKYAPFRRPGDVHVHFFGTATLSFSDGVTARPGDVFEIEAAPFALPLRNALAVAPAADPAVTVL
;
A
#
# COMPACT_ATOMS: atom_id res chain seq x y z
N MET A 1 -14.70 -8.94 19.56
CA MET A 1 -14.74 -7.46 19.48
C MET A 1 -14.61 -7.11 18.02
N HIS A 2 -15.57 -6.39 17.45
CA HIS A 2 -15.49 -5.91 16.06
C HIS A 2 -14.80 -4.55 16.10
N LEU A 3 -13.65 -4.44 15.44
CA LEU A 3 -12.90 -3.19 15.31
C LEU A 3 -13.30 -2.55 13.99
N LEU A 4 -13.50 -1.23 13.98
CA LEU A 4 -13.73 -0.47 12.75
C LEU A 4 -12.38 0.03 12.21
N PRO A 5 -12.28 0.35 10.90
CA PRO A 5 -11.15 1.10 10.39
C PRO A 5 -11.09 2.48 11.09
N PRO A 6 -9.90 3.09 11.21
CA PRO A 6 -9.74 4.40 11.86
C PRO A 6 -10.40 5.54 11.08
N ILE A 7 -10.82 5.29 9.83
CA ILE A 7 -11.52 6.23 8.97
C ILE A 7 -12.42 5.47 8.00
N ASP A 8 -13.57 6.04 7.67
CA ASP A 8 -14.47 5.60 6.60
C ASP A 8 -15.19 6.81 5.97
N HIS A 9 -16.09 6.53 5.03
CA HIS A 9 -17.02 7.53 4.51
C HIS A 9 -18.38 6.87 4.28
N ALA A 10 -19.47 7.59 4.59
CA ALA A 10 -20.83 7.06 4.47
C ALA A 10 -21.19 6.66 3.02
N ASP A 11 -20.63 7.37 2.05
CA ASP A 11 -20.59 6.97 0.64
C ASP A 11 -19.16 6.52 0.28
N PRO A 12 -18.91 5.21 0.08
CA PRO A 12 -17.58 4.71 -0.22
C PRO A 12 -16.91 5.34 -1.46
N ALA A 13 -17.69 5.85 -2.42
CA ALA A 13 -17.16 6.49 -3.62
C ALA A 13 -16.42 7.82 -3.35
N HIS A 14 -16.61 8.40 -2.16
CA HIS A 14 -15.94 9.61 -1.67
C HIS A 14 -14.72 9.30 -0.79
N LEU A 15 -14.31 8.03 -0.68
CA LEU A 15 -13.05 7.63 -0.08
C LEU A 15 -12.16 7.03 -1.15
N LEU A 16 -10.97 7.59 -1.35
CA LEU A 16 -10.01 7.13 -2.35
C LEU A 16 -8.87 6.36 -1.69
N LEU A 17 -8.62 5.14 -2.17
CA LEU A 17 -7.44 4.35 -1.83
C LEU A 17 -6.40 4.49 -2.95
N SER A 18 -5.19 4.92 -2.60
CA SER A 18 -4.07 5.02 -3.53
C SER A 18 -2.76 4.78 -2.83
N GLY A 19 -1.69 4.62 -3.60
CA GLY A 19 -0.38 4.49 -3.00
C GLY A 19 0.74 4.92 -3.92
N THR A 20 1.93 4.88 -3.36
CA THR A 20 3.19 5.06 -4.05
C THR A 20 4.06 3.85 -3.77
N GLY A 21 4.53 3.17 -4.82
CA GLY A 21 5.59 2.17 -4.70
C GLY A 21 6.98 2.76 -4.89
N LEU A 22 8.00 1.91 -4.84
CA LEU A 22 9.40 2.28 -5.10
C LEU A 22 9.93 3.41 -4.19
N THR A 23 9.44 3.48 -2.96
CA THR A 23 9.95 4.40 -1.92
C THR A 23 10.99 3.73 -1.04
N HIS A 24 10.99 2.41 -0.93
CA HIS A 24 11.93 1.67 -0.10
C HIS A 24 12.88 0.85 -0.96
N LEU A 25 14.12 0.69 -0.49
CA LEU A 25 15.15 -0.08 -1.20
C LEU A 25 14.71 -1.53 -1.45
N GLY A 26 14.09 -2.18 -0.45
CA GLY A 26 13.64 -3.57 -0.57
C GLY A 26 12.60 -3.79 -1.67
N SER A 27 11.66 -2.85 -1.85
CA SER A 27 10.68 -2.91 -2.96
C SER A 27 11.36 -2.72 -4.31
N ALA A 28 12.31 -1.78 -4.42
CA ALA A 28 13.04 -1.56 -5.65
C ALA A 28 13.88 -2.77 -6.07
N GLU A 29 14.61 -3.39 -5.13
CA GLU A 29 15.39 -4.62 -5.38
C GLU A 29 14.50 -5.81 -5.74
N GLY A 30 13.38 -5.99 -5.03
CA GLY A 30 12.42 -7.06 -5.30
C GLY A 30 11.85 -6.97 -6.71
N ARG A 31 11.35 -5.79 -7.12
CA ARG A 31 10.80 -5.56 -8.47
C ARG A 31 11.84 -5.67 -9.56
N ASP A 32 13.03 -5.11 -9.34
CA ASP A 32 14.13 -5.19 -10.30
C ASP A 32 14.55 -6.65 -10.54
N LYS A 33 14.68 -7.47 -9.48
CA LYS A 33 14.92 -8.91 -9.61
C LYS A 33 13.78 -9.62 -10.36
N MET A 34 12.54 -9.30 -10.01
CA MET A 34 11.33 -9.87 -10.62
C MET A 34 11.26 -9.61 -12.12
N HIS A 35 11.59 -8.40 -12.58
CA HIS A 35 11.52 -8.03 -14.00
C HIS A 35 12.78 -8.37 -14.79
N ARG A 36 13.98 -8.38 -14.18
CA ARG A 36 15.19 -8.90 -14.84
C ARG A 36 15.08 -10.38 -15.16
N ALA A 37 14.42 -11.19 -14.32
CA ALA A 37 14.19 -12.59 -14.64
C ALA A 37 13.34 -12.79 -15.92
N ALA A 38 12.61 -11.76 -16.36
CA ALA A 38 11.81 -11.76 -17.58
C ALA A 38 12.51 -11.13 -18.80
N ALA A 39 13.71 -10.54 -18.65
CA ALA A 39 14.42 -9.83 -19.72
C ALA A 39 15.91 -10.21 -19.78
N ALA A 40 16.48 -10.38 -20.98
CA ALA A 40 17.90 -10.72 -21.18
C ALA A 40 18.87 -9.52 -21.16
N ASP A 41 18.42 -8.34 -20.71
CA ASP A 41 19.18 -7.08 -20.76
C ASP A 41 19.91 -6.79 -19.44
N PRO A 42 21.22 -6.49 -19.44
CA PRO A 42 21.98 -6.09 -18.24
C PRO A 42 21.69 -4.66 -17.74
N ALA A 43 20.95 -3.82 -18.48
CA ALA A 43 20.61 -2.47 -18.04
C ALA A 43 19.66 -2.46 -16.82
N PRO A 44 19.72 -1.44 -15.94
CA PRO A 44 18.77 -1.31 -14.83
C PRO A 44 17.34 -1.13 -15.38
N THR A 45 16.38 -1.84 -14.76
CA THR A 45 14.95 -1.74 -15.07
C THR A 45 14.41 -0.34 -14.81
N ASP A 46 13.28 0.02 -15.41
CA ASP A 46 12.65 1.33 -15.18
C ASP A 46 12.24 1.52 -13.72
N SER A 47 11.86 0.44 -13.01
CA SER A 47 11.63 0.45 -11.56
C SER A 47 12.88 0.88 -10.79
N MET A 48 14.05 0.32 -11.12
CA MET A 48 15.31 0.69 -10.47
C MET A 48 15.74 2.13 -10.82
N ARG A 49 15.51 2.58 -12.06
CA ARG A 49 15.77 3.97 -12.46
C ARG A 49 14.88 4.94 -11.69
N MET A 50 13.60 4.61 -11.54
CA MET A 50 12.65 5.43 -10.77
C MET A 50 13.01 5.51 -9.30
N PHE A 51 13.38 4.39 -8.67
CA PHE A 51 13.88 4.40 -7.30
C PHE A 51 15.11 5.31 -7.13
N ARG A 52 16.09 5.24 -8.06
CA ARG A 52 17.28 6.10 -8.03
C ARG A 52 16.95 7.58 -8.16
N MET A 53 16.01 7.95 -9.05
CA MET A 53 15.51 9.32 -9.11
C MET A 53 14.96 9.78 -7.76
N GLY A 54 14.19 8.91 -7.07
CA GLY A 54 13.71 9.16 -5.72
C GLY A 54 14.85 9.39 -4.72
N VAL A 55 15.89 8.56 -4.71
CA VAL A 55 17.05 8.75 -3.81
C VAL A 55 17.76 10.08 -4.08
N GLU A 56 17.91 10.47 -5.34
CA GLU A 56 18.63 11.68 -5.75
C GLU A 56 17.84 12.97 -5.51
N GLY A 57 16.51 12.94 -5.68
CA GLY A 57 15.69 14.16 -5.69
C GLY A 57 14.35 14.05 -4.94
N GLY A 58 14.08 12.97 -4.23
CA GLY A 58 12.81 12.74 -3.52
C GLY A 58 12.72 13.46 -2.16
N LYS A 59 13.86 13.96 -1.65
CA LYS A 59 13.96 14.73 -0.40
C LYS A 59 14.47 16.15 -0.68
N PRO A 60 13.65 17.00 -1.31
CA PRO A 60 14.05 18.36 -1.67
C PRO A 60 14.19 19.26 -0.42
N ALA A 61 14.77 20.45 -0.58
CA ALA A 61 14.81 21.43 0.50
C ALA A 61 13.39 21.95 0.84
N PRO A 62 13.17 22.50 2.05
CA PRO A 62 11.87 23.07 2.41
C PRO A 62 11.37 24.10 1.40
N GLY A 63 10.14 23.91 0.89
CA GLY A 63 9.52 24.78 -0.11
C GLY A 63 9.79 24.40 -1.57
N GLU A 64 10.70 23.46 -1.82
CA GLU A 64 10.98 22.93 -3.15
C GLU A 64 10.10 21.72 -3.50
N THR A 65 10.04 21.38 -4.79
CA THR A 65 9.37 20.17 -5.28
C THR A 65 10.42 19.14 -5.64
N GLY A 66 10.31 17.94 -5.08
CA GLY A 66 11.19 16.83 -5.42
C GLY A 66 10.76 16.16 -6.70
N VAL A 67 11.43 15.05 -7.01
CA VAL A 67 11.07 14.21 -8.16
C VAL A 67 9.72 13.50 -7.94
N GLN A 68 9.05 13.21 -9.06
CA GLN A 68 7.78 12.48 -9.08
C GLN A 68 7.97 11.02 -8.63
N PRO A 69 7.26 10.56 -7.60
CA PRO A 69 7.22 9.15 -7.23
C PRO A 69 6.34 8.33 -8.18
N GLU A 70 6.46 7.00 -8.11
CA GLU A 70 5.44 6.09 -8.64
C GLU A 70 4.09 6.37 -7.96
N TRP A 71 2.99 6.12 -8.67
CA TRP A 71 1.65 6.27 -8.12
C TRP A 71 0.70 5.22 -8.69
N PHE A 72 -0.20 4.70 -7.86
CA PHE A 72 -1.25 3.79 -8.29
C PHE A 72 -2.58 4.05 -7.56
N TYR A 73 -3.67 3.62 -8.20
CA TYR A 73 -5.01 3.60 -7.65
C TYR A 73 -5.34 2.19 -7.15
N LYS A 74 -5.95 2.08 -5.96
CA LYS A 74 -6.29 0.80 -5.32
C LYS A 74 -7.79 0.53 -5.29
N GLY A 75 -8.60 1.57 -5.34
CA GLY A 75 -10.05 1.46 -5.25
C GLY A 75 -10.64 2.62 -4.46
N ASP A 76 -11.89 2.46 -4.08
CA ASP A 76 -12.59 3.40 -3.21
C ASP A 76 -12.79 2.81 -1.80
N GLY A 77 -13.62 3.45 -0.98
CA GLY A 77 -13.92 3.00 0.38
C GLY A 77 -14.47 1.56 0.46
N SER A 78 -15.03 1.02 -0.62
CA SER A 78 -15.56 -0.36 -0.64
C SER A 78 -14.46 -1.42 -0.57
N CYS A 79 -13.23 -1.03 -0.87
CA CYS A 79 -12.04 -1.87 -0.80
C CYS A 79 -11.34 -1.82 0.56
N LEU A 80 -11.78 -0.97 1.49
CA LEU A 80 -11.18 -0.82 2.81
C LEU A 80 -11.71 -1.88 3.78
N VAL A 81 -10.79 -2.58 4.45
CA VAL A 81 -11.09 -3.68 5.37
C VAL A 81 -10.57 -3.35 6.77
N ALA A 82 -11.40 -3.64 7.78
CA ALA A 82 -11.02 -3.44 9.17
C ALA A 82 -10.10 -4.57 9.67
N SER A 83 -9.23 -4.29 10.63
CA SER A 83 -8.49 -5.34 11.35
C SER A 83 -9.46 -6.35 12.00
N GLY A 84 -9.24 -7.63 11.75
CA GLY A 84 -10.05 -8.76 12.20
C GLY A 84 -11.01 -9.30 11.14
N GLU A 85 -11.35 -8.50 10.13
CA GLU A 85 -12.24 -8.92 9.05
C GLU A 85 -11.50 -9.69 7.94
N PRO A 86 -12.18 -10.53 7.14
CA PRO A 86 -11.54 -11.25 6.05
C PRO A 86 -10.99 -10.30 4.97
N LEU A 87 -9.73 -10.50 4.58
CA LEU A 87 -9.13 -9.83 3.42
C LEU A 87 -9.45 -10.66 2.18
N VAL A 88 -10.50 -10.29 1.45
CA VAL A 88 -11.08 -11.12 0.39
C VAL A 88 -10.42 -10.86 -0.96
N SER A 89 -9.58 -11.80 -1.41
CA SER A 89 -8.99 -11.78 -2.75
C SER A 89 -10.04 -12.10 -3.83
N PRO A 90 -10.08 -11.38 -4.96
CA PRO A 90 -10.95 -11.75 -6.08
C PRO A 90 -10.53 -13.09 -6.69
N ALA A 91 -11.49 -13.89 -7.14
CA ALA A 91 -11.23 -15.27 -7.59
C ALA A 91 -10.25 -15.40 -8.76
N PHE A 92 -10.12 -14.37 -9.59
CA PHE A 92 -9.21 -14.35 -10.73
C PHE A 92 -7.77 -13.95 -10.34
N ALA A 93 -7.54 -13.48 -9.11
CA ALA A 93 -6.21 -13.11 -8.66
C ALA A 93 -5.29 -14.33 -8.67
N LEU A 94 -4.07 -14.12 -9.14
CA LEU A 94 -3.04 -15.16 -9.23
C LEU A 94 -2.18 -15.22 -7.97
N ASP A 95 -2.26 -14.18 -7.14
CA ASP A 95 -1.57 -14.04 -5.87
C ASP A 95 -2.36 -13.14 -4.90
N GLY A 96 -2.01 -13.23 -3.63
CA GLY A 96 -2.55 -12.42 -2.55
C GLY A 96 -1.52 -12.24 -1.45
N GLY A 97 -0.52 -11.40 -1.72
CA GLY A 97 0.57 -11.12 -0.79
C GLY A 97 0.30 -9.88 0.06
N GLU A 98 0.84 -9.89 1.28
CA GLU A 98 0.86 -8.74 2.16
C GLU A 98 1.95 -7.74 1.78
N GLU A 99 1.62 -6.47 1.93
CA GLU A 99 2.59 -5.37 1.87
C GLU A 99 2.40 -4.52 3.14
N PRO A 100 3.21 -4.73 4.19
CA PRO A 100 3.14 -3.98 5.44
C PRO A 100 3.61 -2.54 5.22
N GLU A 101 2.76 -1.58 5.54
CA GLU A 101 2.98 -0.17 5.23
C GLU A 101 2.47 0.79 6.30
N ILE A 102 2.87 2.05 6.17
CA ILE A 102 2.18 3.18 6.77
C ILE A 102 1.30 3.85 5.71
N ALA A 103 0.04 4.11 6.07
CA ALA A 103 -0.88 4.88 5.26
C ALA A 103 -1.11 6.27 5.89
N GLY A 104 -1.03 7.32 5.08
CA GLY A 104 -1.52 8.65 5.46
C GLY A 104 -3.03 8.73 5.27
N ILE A 105 -3.72 9.35 6.24
CA ILE A 105 -5.17 9.55 6.23
C ILE A 105 -5.47 11.04 6.10
N TYR A 106 -6.30 11.40 5.12
CA TYR A 106 -6.58 12.80 4.79
C TYR A 106 -8.06 13.06 4.60
N LEU A 107 -8.50 14.27 4.93
CA LEU A 107 -9.80 14.84 4.60
C LEU A 107 -9.59 16.07 3.72
N ILE A 108 -10.36 16.20 2.65
CA ILE A 108 -10.37 17.44 1.88
C ILE A 108 -11.36 18.43 2.50
N ALA A 109 -10.85 19.56 2.97
CA ALA A 109 -11.63 20.62 3.59
C ALA A 109 -12.61 21.28 2.60
N ALA A 110 -13.54 22.08 3.15
CA ALA A 110 -14.57 22.78 2.37
C ALA A 110 -14.01 23.69 1.27
N ASP A 111 -12.79 24.20 1.43
CA ASP A 111 -12.09 25.06 0.46
C ASP A 111 -11.19 24.28 -0.52
N GLY A 112 -11.19 22.94 -0.46
CA GLY A 112 -10.34 22.07 -1.27
C GLY A 112 -8.94 21.83 -0.70
N THR A 113 -8.63 22.31 0.50
CA THR A 113 -7.35 22.06 1.17
C THR A 113 -7.28 20.62 1.67
N PRO A 114 -6.26 19.82 1.28
CA PRO A 114 -6.01 18.53 1.90
C PRO A 114 -5.53 18.70 3.34
N VAL A 115 -6.18 18.03 4.28
CA VAL A 115 -5.83 18.04 5.70
C VAL A 115 -5.45 16.62 6.10
N ARG A 116 -4.19 16.42 6.50
CA ARG A 116 -3.75 15.14 7.07
C ARG A 116 -4.33 14.99 8.48
N LEU A 117 -5.18 13.99 8.67
CA LEU A 117 -5.75 13.61 9.96
C LEU A 117 -4.71 12.85 10.80
N GLY A 118 -3.94 11.97 10.15
CA GLY A 118 -2.94 11.16 10.84
C GLY A 118 -2.41 10.03 9.95
N PHE A 119 -1.89 9.00 10.60
CA PHE A 119 -1.31 7.82 9.97
C PHE A 119 -1.90 6.54 10.56
N ALA A 120 -1.97 5.48 9.77
CA ALA A 120 -2.38 4.16 10.23
C ALA A 120 -1.38 3.10 9.75
N LEU A 121 -1.23 2.04 10.54
CA LEU A 121 -0.61 0.80 10.06
C LEU A 121 -1.49 0.18 8.99
N ALA A 122 -0.91 -0.38 7.93
CA ALA A 122 -1.66 -0.85 6.78
C ALA A 122 -1.12 -2.16 6.19
N ASN A 123 -2.01 -2.88 5.51
CA ASN A 123 -1.68 -3.96 4.60
C ASN A 123 -2.17 -3.61 3.19
N GLU A 124 -1.24 -3.30 2.28
CA GLU A 124 -1.52 -2.96 0.88
C GLU A 124 -1.51 -4.23 0.01
N PHE A 125 -2.55 -5.05 0.17
CA PHE A 125 -2.65 -6.38 -0.44
C PHE A 125 -2.45 -6.36 -1.96
N SER A 126 -1.59 -7.23 -2.48
CA SER A 126 -1.10 -7.16 -3.86
C SER A 126 -1.01 -8.51 -4.56
N ASP A 127 -1.21 -8.50 -5.88
CA ASP A 127 -1.06 -9.68 -6.76
C ASP A 127 0.26 -9.63 -7.53
N HIS A 128 1.32 -10.13 -6.90
CA HIS A 128 2.68 -10.03 -7.43
C HIS A 128 2.90 -10.92 -8.66
N VAL A 129 2.12 -12.00 -8.80
CA VAL A 129 2.18 -12.86 -9.99
C VAL A 129 1.67 -12.12 -11.22
N THR A 130 0.59 -11.35 -11.09
CA THR A 130 0.08 -10.48 -12.15
C THR A 130 1.10 -9.40 -12.50
N GLU A 131 1.64 -8.70 -11.51
CA GLU A 131 2.66 -7.65 -11.73
C GLU A 131 3.90 -8.17 -12.46
N ARG A 132 4.38 -9.36 -12.08
CA ARG A 132 5.53 -10.01 -12.73
C ARG A 132 5.31 -10.26 -14.21
N GLY A 133 4.07 -10.50 -14.64
CA GLY A 133 3.74 -10.82 -16.03
C GLY A 133 4.06 -9.68 -17.00
N ASN A 134 3.88 -8.42 -16.55
CA ASN A 134 4.22 -7.23 -17.32
C ASN A 134 4.32 -6.03 -16.38
N TYR A 135 5.36 -5.21 -16.50
CA TYR A 135 5.53 -4.03 -15.65
C TYR A 135 4.38 -3.00 -15.77
N LEU A 136 3.65 -2.98 -16.90
CA LEU A 136 2.45 -2.16 -17.08
C LEU A 136 1.24 -2.69 -16.31
N TRP A 137 1.30 -3.90 -15.75
CA TRP A 137 0.22 -4.52 -15.01
C TRP A 137 0.25 -4.23 -13.51
N LEU A 138 1.14 -3.34 -13.05
CA LEU A 138 1.13 -2.82 -11.67
C LEU A 138 -0.27 -2.32 -11.27
N ALA A 139 -0.94 -1.52 -12.10
CA ALA A 139 -2.27 -1.03 -11.75
C ALA A 139 -3.28 -2.17 -11.52
N HIS A 140 -3.17 -3.27 -12.28
CA HIS A 140 -4.03 -4.44 -12.13
C HIS A 140 -3.70 -5.28 -10.90
N SER A 141 -2.42 -5.31 -10.48
CA SER A 141 -2.00 -6.01 -9.26
C SER A 141 -2.48 -5.30 -7.99
N LYS A 142 -2.60 -3.97 -8.04
CA LYS A 142 -2.98 -3.13 -6.90
C LYS A 142 -4.49 -2.99 -6.67
N LEU A 143 -5.33 -3.23 -7.69
CA LEU A 143 -6.81 -3.23 -7.58
C LEU A 143 -7.32 -4.41 -6.74
N ARG A 144 -7.13 -4.31 -5.43
CA ARG A 144 -7.31 -5.35 -4.41
C ARG A 144 -7.72 -4.67 -3.09
N PRO A 145 -8.38 -5.35 -2.16
CA PRO A 145 -8.73 -4.76 -0.87
C PRO A 145 -7.49 -4.31 -0.10
N ALA A 146 -7.62 -3.35 0.80
CA ALA A 146 -6.56 -2.91 1.70
C ALA A 146 -7.07 -2.98 3.13
N ALA A 147 -6.19 -3.27 4.09
CA ALA A 147 -6.58 -3.24 5.50
C ALA A 147 -5.86 -2.14 6.27
N LEU A 148 -6.56 -1.55 7.24
CA LEU A 148 -5.97 -0.60 8.19
C LEU A 148 -5.99 -1.19 9.60
N GLY A 149 -4.90 -0.94 10.31
CA GLY A 149 -4.79 -1.15 11.75
C GLY A 149 -5.79 -0.29 12.52
N PRO A 150 -6.13 -0.67 13.75
CA PRO A 150 -7.21 -0.04 14.51
C PRO A 150 -6.87 1.35 15.07
N GLU A 151 -5.63 1.82 14.92
CA GLU A 151 -5.13 3.04 15.52
C GLU A 151 -4.88 4.13 14.48
N LEU A 152 -5.30 5.36 14.81
CA LEU A 152 -4.93 6.57 14.08
C LEU A 152 -3.86 7.33 14.87
N TRP A 153 -2.64 7.34 14.35
CA TRP A 153 -1.53 8.11 14.90
C TRP A 153 -1.64 9.57 14.47
N LEU A 154 -1.86 10.47 15.42
CA LEU A 154 -2.00 11.91 15.18
C LEU A 154 -0.64 12.62 15.19
N GLY A 155 -0.56 13.74 14.47
CA GLY A 155 0.64 14.58 14.43
C GLY A 155 1.70 14.08 13.45
N ALA A 156 2.97 14.28 13.78
CA ALA A 156 4.09 13.83 12.95
C ALA A 156 4.35 12.34 13.17
N LEU A 157 4.55 11.60 12.07
CA LEU A 157 5.06 10.24 12.13
C LEU A 157 6.53 10.26 12.57
N PRO A 158 6.99 9.34 13.43
CA PRO A 158 8.41 9.17 13.68
C PRO A 158 9.18 8.94 12.36
N PRO A 159 10.38 9.53 12.20
CA PRO A 159 11.15 9.35 10.96
C PRO A 159 11.60 7.90 10.75
N ASP A 160 11.74 7.12 11.83
CA ASP A 160 12.05 5.69 11.80
C ASP A 160 10.91 4.91 12.46
N VAL A 161 10.21 4.12 11.65
CA VAL A 161 9.16 3.21 12.08
C VAL A 161 9.65 1.79 11.83
N ARG A 162 9.59 0.95 12.87
CA ARG A 162 10.07 -0.42 12.82
C ARG A 162 8.97 -1.38 13.23
N GLY A 163 8.78 -2.40 12.42
CA GLY A 163 7.77 -3.40 12.65
C GLY A 163 8.17 -4.78 12.18
N VAL A 164 7.21 -5.69 12.29
CA VAL A 164 7.31 -7.07 11.86
C VAL A 164 6.06 -7.42 11.08
N SER A 165 6.24 -8.13 9.96
CA SER A 165 5.16 -8.76 9.21
C SER A 165 5.26 -10.27 9.41
N ARG A 166 4.12 -10.92 9.65
CA ARG A 166 3.98 -12.35 9.85
C ARG A 166 2.85 -12.92 9.01
N ILE A 167 3.02 -14.17 8.60
CA ILE A 167 1.95 -15.02 8.11
C ILE A 167 1.78 -16.17 9.09
N LEU A 168 0.58 -16.33 9.63
CA LEU A 168 0.22 -17.44 10.51
C LEU A 168 -0.68 -18.42 9.76
N ARG A 169 -0.33 -19.71 9.80
CA ARG A 169 -1.14 -20.80 9.26
C ARG A 169 -1.56 -21.71 10.39
N GLY A 170 -2.87 -21.80 10.66
CA GLY A 170 -3.40 -22.57 11.78
C GLY A 170 -2.83 -22.09 13.14
N GLY A 171 -2.61 -20.79 13.29
CA GLY A 171 -2.04 -20.18 14.50
C GLY A 171 -0.53 -20.34 14.67
N THR A 172 0.16 -21.00 13.74
CA THR A 172 1.64 -21.14 13.76
C THR A 172 2.27 -20.17 12.77
N VAL A 173 3.37 -19.51 13.15
CA VAL A 173 4.13 -18.63 12.26
C VAL A 173 4.72 -19.46 11.12
N LEU A 174 4.24 -19.20 9.90
CA LEU A 174 4.76 -19.78 8.65
C LEU A 174 5.94 -18.97 8.12
N TRP A 175 5.86 -17.64 8.24
CA TRP A 175 6.87 -16.71 7.78
C TRP A 175 6.82 -15.45 8.64
N GLU A 176 7.98 -14.83 8.86
CA GLU A 176 8.14 -13.60 9.61
C GLU A 176 9.34 -12.82 9.07
N LYS A 177 9.21 -11.49 8.95
CA LYS A 177 10.32 -10.61 8.59
C LYS A 177 10.13 -9.21 9.17
N PRO A 178 11.20 -8.53 9.61
CA PRO A 178 11.10 -7.11 9.96
C PRO A 178 10.76 -6.27 8.72
N PHE A 179 10.09 -5.14 8.95
CA PHE A 179 9.93 -4.09 7.96
C PHE A 179 10.26 -2.72 8.57
N LEU A 180 10.71 -1.82 7.70
CA LEU A 180 11.11 -0.47 8.06
C LEU A 180 10.26 0.51 7.24
N SER A 181 9.81 1.57 7.88
CA SER A 181 9.08 2.68 7.26
C SER A 181 9.43 4.01 7.94
N GLY A 182 8.72 5.08 7.60
CA GLY A 182 9.07 6.44 8.00
C GLY A 182 10.13 7.06 7.08
N GLU A 183 10.21 8.39 7.07
CA GLU A 183 11.01 9.15 6.10
C GLU A 183 12.50 8.80 6.11
N ALA A 184 13.05 8.29 7.21
CA ALA A 184 14.45 7.83 7.27
C ALA A 184 14.69 6.60 6.38
N ASN A 185 13.66 5.77 6.18
CA ASN A 185 13.72 4.51 5.43
C ASN A 185 13.12 4.62 4.02
N MET A 186 12.63 5.80 3.63
CA MET A 186 12.08 6.09 2.30
C MET A 186 13.02 6.94 1.45
N SER A 187 12.88 6.88 0.13
CA SER A 187 13.57 7.73 -0.85
C SER A 187 12.90 9.10 -0.99
N HIS A 188 11.64 9.25 -0.58
CA HIS A 188 10.92 10.51 -0.59
C HIS A 188 10.58 11.00 0.82
N THR A 189 10.43 12.33 0.96
CA THR A 189 9.71 12.90 2.11
C THR A 189 8.22 12.68 1.94
N ILE A 190 7.48 12.51 3.04
CA ILE A 190 6.01 12.46 3.07
C ILE A 190 5.45 13.72 2.43
N ALA A 191 6.02 14.90 2.72
CA ALA A 191 5.59 16.16 2.12
C ALA A 191 5.72 16.17 0.59
N ASN A 192 6.76 15.53 0.04
CA ASN A 192 6.90 15.37 -1.41
C ASN A 192 5.83 14.43 -1.97
N LEU A 193 5.59 13.28 -1.32
CA LEU A 193 4.54 12.34 -1.74
C LEU A 193 3.17 13.00 -1.73
N GLU A 194 2.82 13.69 -0.64
CA GLU A 194 1.57 14.46 -0.49
C GLU A 194 1.42 15.53 -1.56
N ARG A 195 2.49 16.30 -1.84
CA ARG A 195 2.47 17.31 -2.90
C ARG A 195 2.19 16.68 -4.26
N HIS A 196 2.85 15.56 -4.57
CA HIS A 196 2.65 14.88 -5.85
C HIS A 196 1.28 14.21 -5.96
N HIS A 197 0.69 13.78 -4.84
CA HIS A 197 -0.68 13.28 -4.80
C HIS A 197 -1.68 14.44 -4.98
N PHE A 198 -1.65 15.45 -4.12
CA PHE A 198 -2.70 16.47 -4.07
C PHE A 198 -2.55 17.63 -5.06
N LYS A 199 -1.46 17.71 -5.85
CA LYS A 199 -1.35 18.73 -6.91
C LYS A 199 -2.47 18.64 -7.95
N TYR A 200 -3.04 17.46 -8.15
CA TYR A 200 -4.12 17.23 -9.09
C TYR A 200 -5.46 17.72 -8.52
N ALA A 201 -6.16 18.59 -9.26
CA ALA A 201 -7.46 19.12 -8.85
C ALA A 201 -8.52 18.03 -8.55
N PRO A 202 -8.58 16.89 -9.27
CA PRO A 202 -9.51 15.81 -8.95
C PRO A 202 -9.34 15.19 -7.55
N PHE A 203 -8.18 15.34 -6.90
CA PHE A 203 -7.90 14.81 -5.56
C PHE A 203 -8.11 15.86 -4.45
N ARG A 204 -8.78 16.97 -4.79
CA ARG A 204 -9.06 18.09 -3.88
C ARG A 204 -10.55 18.45 -3.90
N ARG A 205 -11.41 17.44 -4.03
CA ARG A 205 -12.87 17.62 -3.97
C ARG A 205 -13.30 17.72 -2.50
N PRO A 206 -13.96 18.80 -2.07
CA PRO A 206 -14.37 18.97 -0.69
C PRO A 206 -15.20 17.80 -0.16
N GLY A 207 -14.87 17.33 1.04
CA GLY A 207 -15.54 16.21 1.70
C GLY A 207 -14.93 14.83 1.40
N ASP A 208 -14.12 14.70 0.34
CA ASP A 208 -13.48 13.43 0.03
C ASP A 208 -12.44 13.05 1.11
N VAL A 209 -12.33 11.75 1.36
CA VAL A 209 -11.34 11.15 2.25
C VAL A 209 -10.29 10.43 1.39
N HIS A 210 -9.03 10.53 1.76
CA HIS A 210 -7.95 9.80 1.09
C HIS A 210 -7.21 8.91 2.08
N VAL A 211 -6.95 7.68 1.68
CA VAL A 211 -5.97 6.79 2.29
C VAL A 211 -4.85 6.61 1.27
N HIS A 212 -3.64 7.08 1.62
CA HIS A 212 -2.48 7.02 0.74
C HIS A 212 -1.36 6.17 1.35
N PHE A 213 -1.07 5.03 0.72
CA PHE A 213 -0.03 4.07 1.11
C PHE A 213 1.35 4.55 0.65
N PHE A 214 2.35 4.53 1.54
CA PHE A 214 3.68 5.13 1.28
C PHE A 214 4.74 4.14 0.77
N GLY A 215 4.37 2.90 0.49
CA GLY A 215 5.21 1.83 0.00
C GLY A 215 5.74 0.93 1.12
N THR A 216 6.04 -0.32 0.76
CA THR A 216 6.68 -1.31 1.63
C THR A 216 8.12 -1.63 1.21
N ALA A 217 8.86 -2.32 2.08
CA ALA A 217 10.16 -2.92 1.79
C ALA A 217 10.17 -4.45 1.90
N THR A 218 9.09 -5.04 2.43
CA THR A 218 9.09 -6.40 2.96
C THR A 218 7.84 -7.14 2.48
N LEU A 219 8.01 -8.21 1.71
CA LEU A 219 6.88 -9.02 1.24
C LEU A 219 7.26 -10.50 1.13
N SER A 220 6.39 -11.37 1.64
CA SER A 220 6.59 -12.82 1.71
C SER A 220 6.77 -13.47 0.34
N PHE A 221 6.16 -12.92 -0.70
CA PHE A 221 6.27 -13.39 -2.07
C PHE A 221 7.73 -13.41 -2.58
N SER A 222 8.56 -12.45 -2.16
CA SER A 222 9.99 -12.39 -2.54
C SER A 222 10.80 -13.56 -1.95
N ASP A 223 10.32 -14.14 -0.86
CA ASP A 223 10.91 -15.29 -0.19
C ASP A 223 10.23 -16.62 -0.65
N GLY A 224 9.37 -16.57 -1.67
CA GLY A 224 8.71 -17.75 -2.24
C GLY A 224 7.57 -18.32 -1.40
N VAL A 225 7.04 -17.55 -0.46
CA VAL A 225 5.89 -17.95 0.36
C VAL A 225 4.59 -17.69 -0.41
N THR A 226 3.67 -18.65 -0.37
CA THR A 226 2.33 -18.53 -0.95
C THR A 226 1.29 -18.62 0.15
N ALA A 227 0.55 -17.53 0.35
CA ALA A 227 -0.58 -17.47 1.26
C ALA A 227 -1.75 -18.34 0.75
N ARG A 228 -2.56 -18.85 1.68
CA ARG A 228 -3.73 -19.68 1.41
C ARG A 228 -4.93 -19.15 2.17
N PRO A 229 -6.16 -19.41 1.71
CA PRO A 229 -7.36 -19.09 2.48
C PRO A 229 -7.24 -19.60 3.92
N GLY A 230 -7.53 -18.74 4.89
CA GLY A 230 -7.39 -19.00 6.33
C GLY A 230 -6.01 -18.67 6.93
N ASP A 231 -4.99 -18.38 6.12
CA ASP A 231 -3.76 -17.79 6.65
C ASP A 231 -4.05 -16.37 7.15
N VAL A 232 -3.43 -15.99 8.26
CA VAL A 232 -3.58 -14.67 8.86
C VAL A 232 -2.33 -13.86 8.60
N PHE A 233 -2.50 -12.72 7.94
CA PHE A 233 -1.49 -11.67 7.91
C PHE A 233 -1.55 -10.92 9.23
N GLU A 234 -0.41 -10.80 9.91
CA GLU A 234 -0.26 -10.01 11.13
C GLU A 234 0.88 -9.01 10.94
N ILE A 235 0.58 -7.74 11.20
CA ILE A 235 1.54 -6.65 11.08
C ILE A 235 1.51 -5.86 12.37
N GLU A 236 2.68 -5.59 12.93
CA GLU A 236 2.87 -4.76 14.12
C GLU A 236 4.03 -3.79 13.90
N ALA A 237 3.93 -2.58 14.42
CA ALA A 237 5.04 -1.61 14.37
C ALA A 237 4.89 -0.56 15.46
N ALA A 238 5.99 -0.22 16.15
CA ALA A 238 5.99 0.97 16.99
C ALA A 238 5.90 2.22 16.10
N PRO A 239 5.07 3.23 16.44
CA PRO A 239 4.46 3.47 17.75
C PRO A 239 3.03 2.93 17.93
N PHE A 240 2.51 2.16 16.97
CA PHE A 240 1.19 1.53 17.08
C PHE A 240 1.23 0.39 18.11
N ALA A 241 0.30 0.40 19.06
CA ALA A 241 0.23 -0.58 20.13
C ALA A 241 -0.53 -1.84 19.73
N LEU A 242 -1.46 -1.73 18.77
CA LEU A 242 -2.32 -2.82 18.34
C LEU A 242 -1.90 -3.37 16.97
N PRO A 243 -1.85 -4.70 16.81
CA PRO A 243 -1.53 -5.29 15.52
C PRO A 243 -2.69 -5.15 14.53
N LEU A 244 -2.35 -5.04 13.25
CA LEU A 244 -3.25 -5.26 12.14
C LEU A 244 -3.28 -6.76 11.82
N ARG A 245 -4.47 -7.37 11.82
CA ARG A 245 -4.64 -8.80 11.53
C ARG A 245 -5.78 -9.03 10.56
N ASN A 246 -5.56 -9.76 9.48
CA ASN A 246 -6.64 -10.18 8.59
C ASN A 246 -6.40 -11.60 8.06
N ALA A 247 -7.45 -12.42 8.07
CA ALA A 247 -7.41 -13.73 7.45
C ALA A 247 -7.64 -13.60 5.94
N LEU A 248 -6.81 -14.25 5.12
CA LEU A 248 -7.02 -14.34 3.69
C LEU A 248 -8.30 -15.14 3.40
N ALA A 249 -9.16 -14.59 2.56
CA ALA A 249 -10.31 -15.27 1.97
C ALA A 249 -10.30 -15.10 0.46
N VAL A 250 -11.11 -15.89 -0.25
CA VAL A 250 -11.25 -15.80 -1.72
C VAL A 250 -12.72 -15.65 -2.06
N ALA A 251 -13.05 -14.65 -2.86
CA ALA A 251 -14.40 -14.42 -3.35
C ALA A 251 -14.83 -15.55 -4.32
N PRO A 252 -16.14 -15.79 -4.49
CA PRO A 252 -16.64 -16.59 -5.60
C PRO A 252 -16.21 -16.00 -6.95
N ALA A 253 -16.05 -16.85 -7.95
CA ALA A 253 -15.76 -16.41 -9.31
C ALA A 253 -16.94 -15.59 -9.87
N ALA A 254 -16.61 -14.47 -10.51
CA ALA A 254 -17.55 -13.63 -11.24
C ALA A 254 -17.02 -13.45 -12.67
N ASP A 255 -17.91 -13.53 -13.65
CA ASP A 255 -17.60 -13.32 -15.06
C ASP A 255 -18.47 -12.17 -15.59
N PRO A 256 -18.05 -10.91 -15.37
CA PRO A 256 -18.86 -9.76 -15.75
C PRO A 256 -18.92 -9.61 -17.27
N ALA A 257 -20.13 -9.58 -17.82
CA ALA A 257 -20.38 -9.29 -19.23
C ALA A 257 -20.96 -7.87 -19.40
N VAL A 258 -20.47 -7.15 -20.41
CA VAL A 258 -21.02 -5.83 -20.78
C VAL A 258 -22.35 -6.03 -21.50
N THR A 259 -23.41 -5.38 -21.00
CA THR A 259 -24.70 -5.31 -21.70
C THR A 259 -24.76 -4.06 -22.56
N VAL A 260 -25.20 -4.19 -23.80
CA VAL A 260 -25.47 -3.05 -24.70
C VAL A 260 -26.94 -2.67 -24.57
N LEU A 261 -27.20 -1.37 -24.40
CA LEU A 261 -28.55 -0.81 -24.32
C LEU A 261 -29.18 -0.62 -25.71
#